data_AF-A0A3S8WX24-F1
#
_entry.id   AF-A0A3S8WX24-F1
#
_cell.length_a   1.000
_cell.length_b   1.000
_cell.length_c   1.000
_cell.angle_alpha   90.00
_cell.angle_beta   90.00
_cell.angle_gamma   90.00
#
_symmetry.space_group_name_H-M   'P 1'
#
loop_
_entity.id
_entity.type
_entity.pdbx_description
1 polymer ?
#
loop_
_entity_poly.entity_id
_entity_poly.type
_entity_poly.pdbx_seq_one_letter_code
_entity_poly.pdbx_strand_id
1 'polypeptide(L)' 'MWPRHADTPGATVVGVPEQDEEPPPGRHVTTTTEQGPFCLARCTCGWRGPARRARSQARKDAKNHTPE' A
#
# COMPACT_ATOMS: atom_id res chain seq x y z
N MET A 1 17.93 24.12 -38.91
CA MET A 1 16.51 24.09 -38.54
C MET A 1 16.14 22.70 -38.04
N TRP A 2 16.32 22.41 -36.74
CA TRP A 2 15.88 21.14 -36.14
C TRP A 2 14.43 21.27 -35.68
N PRO A 3 13.55 20.29 -35.92
CA PRO A 3 12.17 20.38 -35.47
C PRO A 3 12.05 20.03 -33.98
N ARG A 4 11.36 20.96 -33.32
CA ARG A 4 10.69 21.04 -32.01
C ARG A 4 10.45 19.73 -31.21
N HIS A 5 10.71 19.84 -29.91
CA HIS A 5 10.34 18.94 -28.81
C HIS A 5 8.88 18.47 -28.84
N ALA A 6 8.65 17.21 -28.42
CA ALA A 6 7.81 16.85 -27.28
C ALA A 6 7.86 15.32 -27.07
N ASP A 7 8.84 14.82 -26.31
CA ASP A 7 8.70 13.47 -25.74
C ASP A 7 7.66 13.55 -24.63
N THR A 8 6.59 12.78 -24.79
CA THR A 8 5.40 12.84 -23.97
C THR A 8 5.69 12.16 -22.64
N PRO A 9 5.61 12.81 -21.46
CA PRO A 9 5.54 12.05 -20.23
C PRO A 9 4.13 11.46 -20.17
N GLY A 10 3.96 10.27 -20.75
CA GLY A 10 2.85 9.39 -20.45
C GLY A 10 2.97 8.98 -18.99
N ALA A 11 2.42 9.80 -18.10
CA ALA A 11 2.24 9.44 -16.69
C ALA A 11 1.27 8.26 -16.65
N THR A 12 1.80 7.04 -16.71
CA THR A 12 1.05 5.83 -16.47
C THR A 12 0.69 5.82 -14.99
N VAL A 13 -0.48 6.37 -14.66
CA VAL A 13 -1.09 6.18 -13.34
C VAL A 13 -1.48 4.71 -13.25
N VAL A 14 -0.56 3.88 -12.75
CA VAL A 14 -0.91 2.54 -12.26
C VAL A 14 -1.52 2.76 -10.88
N GLY A 15 -2.80 3.11 -10.86
CA GLY A 15 -3.48 3.60 -9.66
C GLY A 15 -4.83 2.96 -9.45
N VAL A 16 -4.88 1.64 -9.30
CA VAL A 16 -5.94 0.99 -8.53
C VAL A 16 -5.33 -0.22 -7.80
N PRO A 17 -4.92 -0.12 -6.52
CA PRO A 17 -4.80 -1.34 -5.74
C PRO A 17 -6.23 -1.85 -5.57
N GLU A 18 -6.61 -2.85 -6.37
CA GLU A 18 -7.83 -3.63 -6.19
C GLU A 18 -7.85 -4.17 -4.75
N GLN A 19 -8.59 -3.44 -3.91
CA GLN A 19 -8.71 -3.67 -2.48
C GLN A 19 -10.13 -3.30 -2.04
N ASP A 20 -11.13 -3.76 -2.80
CA ASP A 20 -12.55 -3.71 -2.43
C ASP A 20 -13.13 -5.13 -2.41
N GLU A 21 -12.38 -6.07 -1.83
CA GLU A 21 -12.99 -7.25 -1.21
C GLU A 21 -13.10 -6.90 0.27
N GLU A 22 -14.24 -6.32 0.67
CA GLU A 22 -14.56 -6.15 2.09
C GLU A 22 -14.45 -7.53 2.75
N PRO A 23 -13.50 -7.75 3.66
CA PRO A 23 -13.38 -9.06 4.29
C PRO A 23 -14.66 -9.35 5.06
N PRO A 24 -15.07 -10.62 5.14
CA PRO A 24 -16.23 -11.00 5.92
C PRO A 24 -16.11 -10.45 7.35
N PRO A 25 -17.20 -9.91 7.93
CA PRO A 25 -17.18 -9.31 9.26
C PRO A 25 -16.63 -10.33 10.26
N GLY A 26 -15.54 -9.96 10.94
CA GLY A 26 -14.81 -10.81 11.89
C GLY A 26 -13.49 -11.41 11.37
N ARG A 27 -13.19 -11.33 10.06
CA ARG A 27 -11.87 -11.72 9.56
C ARG A 27 -10.90 -10.54 9.56
N HIS A 28 -9.87 -10.63 10.38
CA HIS A 28 -8.77 -9.67 10.40
C HIS A 28 -7.81 -9.93 9.25
N VAL A 29 -7.85 -9.07 8.25
CA VAL A 29 -6.96 -9.14 7.10
C VAL A 29 -5.96 -8.00 7.21
N THR A 30 -4.68 -8.35 7.33
CA THR A 30 -3.61 -7.36 7.32
C THR A 30 -3.05 -7.20 5.91
N THR A 31 -2.96 -5.95 5.47
CA THR A 31 -2.42 -5.55 4.17
C THR A 31 -1.32 -4.52 4.37
N THR A 32 -0.34 -4.49 3.46
CA THR A 32 0.73 -3.48 3.49
C THR A 32 0.60 -2.57 2.28
N THR A 33 0.54 -1.26 2.53
CA THR A 33 0.47 -0.23 1.50
C THR A 33 1.82 0.47 1.41
N GLU A 34 2.32 0.69 0.19
CA GLU A 34 3.55 1.44 -0.07
C GLU A 34 3.24 2.93 -0.20
N GLN A 35 3.98 3.77 0.53
CA GLN A 35 3.92 5.23 0.44
C GLN A 35 5.32 5.78 0.17
N GLY A 36 5.67 5.88 -1.11
CA GLY A 36 7.00 6.26 -1.57
C GLY A 36 8.08 5.26 -1.12
N PRO A 37 9.14 5.68 -0.41
CA PRO A 37 10.18 4.77 0.07
C PRO A 37 9.75 3.96 1.32
N PHE A 38 8.54 4.17 1.84
CA PHE A 38 8.05 3.57 3.06
C PHE A 38 6.89 2.60 2.82
N CYS A 39 6.63 1.73 3.79
CA CYS A 39 5.45 0.89 3.86
C CYS A 39 4.72 1.08 5.18
N LEU A 40 3.41 0.92 5.14
CA LEU A 40 2.50 0.93 6.28
C LEU A 40 1.68 -0.37 6.28
N ALA A 41 1.56 -1.03 7.42
CA ALA A 41 0.59 -2.10 7.60
C ALA A 41 -0.78 -1.53 8.02
N ARG A 42 -1.87 -2.08 7.52
CA ARG A 42 -3.24 -1.79 7.94
C ARG A 42 -3.99 -3.09 8.15
N CYS A 43 -4.90 -3.13 9.11
CA CYS A 43 -5.85 -4.23 9.27
C CYS A 43 -7.27 -3.71 9.02
N THR A 44 -8.12 -4.61 8.56
CA THR A 44 -9.54 -4.36 8.31
C THR A 44 -10.36 -4.13 9.58
N CYS A 45 -9.80 -4.40 10.77
CA CYS A 45 -10.37 -3.96 12.05
C CYS A 45 -10.13 -2.48 12.39
N GLY A 46 -9.46 -1.73 11.51
CA GLY A 46 -9.10 -0.33 11.74
C GLY A 46 -7.70 -0.12 12.32
N TRP A 47 -6.99 -1.19 12.71
CA TRP A 47 -5.61 -1.08 13.18
C TRP A 47 -4.67 -0.59 12.07
N ARG A 48 -3.71 0.27 12.44
CA ARG A 48 -2.67 0.77 11.55
C ARG A 48 -1.33 0.59 12.23
N GLY A 49 -0.39 -0.03 11.52
CA GLY A 49 0.98 -0.20 11.96
C GLY A 49 1.74 1.14 12.01
N PRO A 50 2.96 1.14 12.58
CA PRO A 50 3.77 2.33 12.71
C PRO A 50 4.03 3.03 11.36
N ALA A 51 3.98 4.37 11.37
CA ALA A 51 4.32 5.17 10.19
C ALA A 51 5.81 5.02 9.85
N ARG A 52 6.12 4.98 8.55
CA ARG A 52 7.49 4.93 7.98
C ARG A 52 8.27 3.68 8.36
N ARG A 53 7.93 2.53 7.76
CA ARG A 53 8.69 1.27 7.89
C ARG A 53 9.27 0.82 6.55
N ALA A 54 10.39 0.13 6.59
CA ALA A 54 10.86 -0.64 5.43
C ALA A 54 9.83 -1.74 5.11
N ARG A 55 9.76 -2.18 3.83
CA ARG A 55 8.76 -3.18 3.40
C ARG A 55 8.80 -4.47 4.22
N SER A 56 9.99 -4.93 4.59
CA SER A 56 10.18 -6.13 5.39
C SER A 56 9.65 -5.94 6.81
N GLN A 57 9.88 -4.77 7.41
CA GLN A 57 9.40 -4.46 8.75
C GLN A 57 7.88 -4.28 8.78
N ALA A 58 7.30 -3.57 7.81
CA ALA A 58 5.84 -3.44 7.69
C ALA A 58 5.16 -4.82 7.56
N ARG A 59 5.76 -5.76 6.81
CA ARG A 59 5.27 -7.14 6.72
C ARG A 59 5.38 -7.91 8.04
N LYS A 60 6.43 -7.69 8.83
CA LYS A 60 6.54 -8.29 10.18
C LYS A 60 5.46 -7.73 11.11
N ASP A 61 5.25 -6.42 11.08
CA ASP A 61 4.24 -5.75 11.90
C ASP A 61 2.83 -6.29 11.55
N ALA A 62 2.54 -6.48 10.26
CA ALA A 62 1.29 -7.09 9.78
C ALA A 62 1.09 -8.54 10.23
N LYS A 63 2.17 -9.33 10.33
CA LYS A 63 2.11 -10.73 10.79
C LYS A 63 1.96 -10.84 12.31
N ASN A 64 2.54 -9.89 13.05
CA ASN A 64 2.49 -9.85 14.50
C ASN A 64 1.16 -9.28 15.03
N HIS A 65 0.35 -8.67 14.16
CA HIS A 65 -0.99 -8.21 14.55
C HIS A 65 -1.92 -9.41 14.71
N THR A 66 -2.24 -9.71 15.96
CA THR A 66 -3.27 -10.69 16.32
C THR A 66 -4.55 -9.94 16.67
N PRO A 67 -5.69 -10.33 16.11
CA PRO A 67 -6.97 -9.83 16.59
C PRO A 67 -7.28 -10.36 17.98
N GLU A 68 -7.63 -9.45 18.89
CA GLU A 68 -8.16 -9.78 20.22
C GLU A 68 -9.68 -9.91 20.21
#